data_AF-A0A0C1FQ70-F1
#
_entry.id   AF-A0A0C1FQ70-F1
#
_cell.length_a   1.000
_cell.length_b   1.000
_cell.length_c   1.000
_cell.angle_alpha   90.00
_cell.angle_beta   90.00
_cell.angle_gamma   90.00
#
_symmetry.space_group_name_H-M   'P 1'
#
loop_
_entity.id
_entity.type
_entity.pdbx_description
1 polymer ?
#
loop_
_entity_poly.entity_id
_entity_poly.type
_entity_poly.pdbx_seq_one_letter_code
_entity_poly.pdbx_strand_id
1 'polypeptide(L)'
;MGSFAQGSATGCLIPSQNIVYQTPEDALVNAVLKLLLGGNPSYSAASGVSLSSNYCSWTPNPSGSFNCGVCTTYTFNILGLVNGCQSGALLEGYVGTYTMVECNLDDHSWLFGAAAGVFGIFIIRKRNKP
;
A
#
# COMPACT_ATOMS: atom_id res chain seq x y z
N MET A 1 -16.66 1.02 21.94
CA MET A 1 -16.64 1.95 20.78
C MET A 1 -15.24 2.52 20.71
N GLY A 2 -14.38 1.95 19.86
CA GLY A 2 -13.02 2.43 19.62
C GLY A 2 -12.75 2.24 18.13
N SER A 3 -12.73 3.34 17.40
CA SER A 3 -12.37 3.37 15.98
C SER A 3 -10.86 3.13 15.88
N PHE A 4 -10.47 2.00 15.30
CA PHE A 4 -9.08 1.74 14.92
C PHE A 4 -8.82 2.31 13.53
N ALA A 5 -8.66 3.63 13.43
CA ALA A 5 -7.94 4.21 12.29
C ALA A 5 -6.44 4.07 12.59
N GLN A 6 -5.72 3.16 11.92
CA GLN A 6 -4.36 2.75 12.37
C GLN A 6 -3.23 2.98 11.35
N GLY A 7 -3.47 3.79 10.32
CA GLY A 7 -2.42 4.26 9.41
C GLY A 7 -2.99 4.72 8.08
N SER A 8 -2.88 6.01 7.79
CA SER A 8 -3.23 6.59 6.49
C SER A 8 -2.00 7.26 5.87
N ALA A 9 -1.76 7.01 4.59
CA ALA A 9 -0.70 7.64 3.83
C ALA A 9 -1.28 8.23 2.55
N THR A 10 -0.95 9.49 2.27
CA THR A 10 -1.28 10.14 1.01
C THR A 10 -0.01 10.27 0.19
N GLY A 11 -0.06 9.83 -1.07
CA GLY A 11 1.10 9.84 -1.95
C GLY A 11 0.97 8.87 -3.10
N CYS A 12 2.11 8.38 -3.60
CA CYS A 12 2.20 7.41 -4.68
C CYS A 12 2.33 5.99 -4.13
N LEU A 13 1.30 5.16 -4.30
CA LEU A 13 1.36 3.73 -4.00
C LEU A 13 2.01 2.98 -5.15
N ILE A 14 3.10 2.27 -4.87
CA ILE A 14 3.74 1.32 -5.79
C ILE A 14 3.19 -0.09 -5.48
N PRO A 15 2.31 -0.65 -6.33
CA PRO A 15 1.63 -1.92 -6.02
C PRO A 15 2.57 -3.11 -5.94
N SER A 16 3.67 -3.11 -6.72
CA SER A 16 4.66 -4.18 -6.71
C SER A 16 5.43 -4.29 -5.39
N GLN A 17 5.41 -3.23 -4.57
CA GLN A 17 6.12 -3.16 -3.29
C GLN A 17 5.20 -2.97 -2.07
N ASN A 18 3.92 -2.62 -2.27
CA ASN A 18 2.98 -2.23 -1.21
C ASN A 18 3.51 -1.07 -0.33
N ILE A 19 4.18 -0.10 -0.95
CA ILE A 19 4.74 1.09 -0.28
C ILE A 19 4.09 2.35 -0.84
N VAL A 20 3.71 3.27 0.05
CA VAL A 20 3.21 4.61 -0.30
C VAL A 20 4.32 5.64 -0.09
N TYR A 21 4.77 6.28 -1.16
CA TYR A 21 5.77 7.35 -1.11
C TYR A 21 5.07 8.70 -0.98
N GLN A 22 5.32 9.40 0.13
CA GLN A 22 4.50 10.56 0.54
C GLN A 22 5.05 11.89 0.06
N THR A 23 6.37 12.01 -0.09
CA THR A 23 7.04 13.27 -0.37
C THR A 23 7.29 13.38 -1.88
N PRO A 24 6.75 14.40 -2.57
CA PRO A 24 7.12 14.70 -3.93
C PRO A 24 8.62 14.98 -4.05
N GLU A 25 9.17 14.73 -5.23
CA GLU A 25 10.54 15.14 -5.55
C GLU A 25 10.70 16.66 -5.55
N ASP A 26 11.95 17.11 -5.36
CA ASP A 26 12.34 18.51 -5.54
C ASP A 26 11.90 19.04 -6.91
N ALA A 27 11.53 20.33 -6.97
CA ALA A 27 10.91 20.92 -8.17
C ALA A 27 11.72 20.70 -9.46
N LEU A 28 13.05 20.76 -9.39
CA LEU A 28 13.94 20.53 -10.53
C LEU A 28 13.95 19.05 -10.97
N VAL A 29 14.06 18.14 -10.02
CA VAL A 29 14.05 16.69 -10.26
C VAL A 29 12.69 16.27 -10.82
N ASN A 30 11.62 16.74 -10.18
CA ASN A 30 10.25 16.48 -10.61
C ASN A 30 9.98 17.04 -12.01
N ALA A 31 10.56 18.19 -12.39
CA ALA A 31 10.40 18.73 -13.75
C ALA A 31 11.03 17.82 -14.81
N VAL A 32 12.22 17.27 -14.55
CA VAL A 32 12.90 16.32 -15.47
C VAL A 32 12.12 15.00 -15.53
N LEU A 33 11.73 14.47 -14.38
CA LEU A 33 11.03 13.17 -14.29
C LEU A 33 9.60 13.23 -14.85
N LYS A 34 8.90 14.36 -14.71
CA LYS A 34 7.57 14.56 -15.31
C LYS A 34 7.59 14.37 -16.82
N LEU A 35 8.68 14.77 -17.50
CA LEU A 35 8.80 14.57 -18.93
C LEU A 35 8.85 13.06 -19.29
N LEU A 36 9.53 12.27 -18.48
CA LEU A 36 9.62 10.81 -18.63
C LEU A 36 8.31 10.11 -18.24
N LEU A 37 7.62 10.64 -17.25
CA LEU A 37 6.39 10.10 -16.68
C LEU A 37 5.11 10.58 -17.39
N GLY A 38 5.22 11.21 -18.56
CA GLY A 38 4.06 11.68 -19.32
C GLY A 38 3.25 12.79 -18.63
N GLY A 39 3.91 13.61 -17.81
CA GLY A 39 3.31 14.70 -17.03
C GLY A 39 2.92 14.31 -15.59
N ASN A 40 3.05 13.04 -15.23
CA ASN A 40 2.70 12.55 -13.89
C ASN A 40 3.73 12.98 -12.82
N PRO A 41 3.29 13.25 -11.58
CA PRO A 41 4.18 13.62 -10.49
C PRO A 41 5.14 12.50 -10.10
N SER A 42 6.36 12.88 -9.72
CA SER A 42 7.33 11.98 -9.12
C SER A 42 7.48 12.18 -7.61
N TYR A 43 7.73 11.08 -6.89
CA TYR A 43 7.89 11.03 -5.43
C TYR A 43 9.24 10.44 -5.05
N SER A 44 9.79 10.94 -3.94
CA SER A 44 11.09 10.54 -3.43
C SER A 44 11.06 9.13 -2.84
N ALA A 45 12.00 8.30 -3.27
CA ALA A 45 12.20 6.93 -2.76
C ALA A 45 12.52 6.89 -1.25
N ALA A 46 12.99 7.99 -0.65
CA ALA A 46 13.27 8.08 0.79
C ALA A 46 12.01 8.22 1.65
N SER A 47 10.86 8.55 1.04
CA SER A 47 9.59 8.84 1.74
C SER A 47 8.63 7.64 1.80
N GLY A 48 9.14 6.43 1.57
CA GLY A 48 8.34 5.22 1.49
C GLY A 48 7.79 4.80 2.86
N VAL A 49 6.47 4.67 2.94
CA VAL A 49 5.76 4.10 4.08
C VAL A 49 5.28 2.70 3.72
N SER A 50 5.84 1.70 4.38
CA SER A 50 5.40 0.30 4.29
C SER A 50 4.20 0.05 5.19
N LEU A 51 3.53 -1.09 4.98
CA LEU A 51 2.51 -1.59 5.88
C LEU A 51 3.07 -1.83 7.28
N SER A 52 2.30 -1.47 8.30
CA SER A 52 2.59 -1.79 9.70
C SER A 52 2.42 -3.29 9.96
N SER A 53 2.93 -3.78 11.09
CA SER A 53 2.68 -5.16 11.53
C SER A 53 1.18 -5.45 11.63
N ASN A 54 0.74 -6.63 11.18
CA ASN A 54 -0.66 -7.08 11.09
C ASN A 54 -1.53 -6.40 10.00
N TYR A 55 -0.92 -5.64 9.07
CA TYR A 55 -1.60 -5.09 7.90
C TYR A 55 -1.09 -5.72 6.59
N CYS A 56 -1.98 -5.95 5.63
CA CYS A 56 -1.69 -6.76 4.42
C CYS A 56 -1.88 -5.99 3.14
N SER A 57 -2.68 -4.94 3.16
CA SER A 57 -2.96 -4.17 1.96
C SER A 57 -3.30 -2.72 2.28
N TRP A 58 -3.22 -1.91 1.23
CA TRP A 58 -3.69 -0.54 1.21
C TRP A 58 -5.07 -0.50 0.56
N THR A 59 -5.98 0.29 1.11
CA THR A 59 -7.31 0.57 0.54
C THR A 59 -7.51 2.08 0.35
N PRO A 60 -8.11 2.53 -0.77
CA PRO A 60 -8.68 1.74 -1.85
C PRO A 60 -7.63 1.03 -2.71
N ASN A 61 -7.97 -0.14 -3.26
CA ASN A 61 -7.13 -0.81 -4.26
C ASN A 61 -7.23 -0.01 -5.58
N PRO A 62 -6.15 0.65 -6.04
CA PRO A 62 -6.25 1.50 -7.21
C PRO A 62 -6.41 0.67 -8.50
N SER A 63 -7.04 1.26 -9.50
CA SER A 63 -7.27 0.67 -10.82
C SER A 63 -7.11 1.70 -11.92
N GLY A 64 -6.68 1.29 -13.10
CA GLY A 64 -6.53 2.15 -14.28
C GLY A 64 -5.08 2.31 -14.69
N SER A 65 -4.77 3.42 -15.35
CA SER A 65 -3.40 3.76 -15.75
C SER A 65 -2.62 4.34 -14.57
N PHE A 66 -1.33 4.01 -14.50
CA PHE A 66 -0.43 4.63 -13.53
C PHE A 66 -0.37 6.15 -13.72
N ASN A 67 -0.36 6.87 -12.61
CA ASN A 67 -0.41 8.34 -12.60
C ASN A 67 0.60 8.97 -11.61
N CYS A 68 1.60 8.20 -11.18
CA CYS A 68 2.80 8.70 -10.53
C CYS A 68 3.96 7.74 -10.72
N GLY A 69 5.16 8.21 -10.43
CA GLY A 69 6.36 7.37 -10.46
C GLY A 69 7.37 7.69 -9.37
N VAL A 70 8.14 6.68 -8.99
CA VAL A 70 9.21 6.78 -8.00
C VAL A 70 10.50 6.31 -8.66
N CYS A 71 11.52 7.14 -8.57
CA CYS A 71 12.84 6.83 -9.07
C CYS A 71 13.69 6.27 -7.93
N THR A 72 14.08 4.99 -7.99
CA THR A 72 14.94 4.41 -6.95
C THR A 72 16.41 4.79 -7.14
N THR A 73 16.82 4.99 -8.40
CA THR A 73 18.18 5.39 -8.76
C THR A 73 18.14 6.42 -9.89
N TYR A 74 18.77 7.57 -9.65
CA TYR A 74 18.89 8.63 -10.65
C TYR A 74 20.13 8.46 -11.52
N THR A 75 20.01 8.92 -12.76
CA THR A 75 21.13 9.13 -13.67
C THR A 75 21.53 10.60 -13.62
N PHE A 76 22.82 10.88 -13.54
CA PHE A 76 23.37 12.24 -13.49
C PHE A 76 24.14 12.56 -14.77
N ASN A 77 24.13 13.82 -15.19
CA ASN A 77 24.98 14.29 -16.29
C ASN A 77 26.43 14.56 -15.81
N ILE A 78 27.30 14.96 -16.74
CA ILE A 78 28.71 15.30 -16.43
C ILE A 78 28.88 16.49 -15.46
N LEU A 79 27.81 17.26 -15.21
CA LEU A 79 27.77 18.39 -14.28
C LEU A 79 27.16 18.00 -12.92
N GLY A 80 26.81 16.73 -12.70
CA GLY A 80 26.19 16.25 -11.46
C GLY A 80 24.70 16.59 -11.31
N LEU A 81 24.04 17.08 -12.36
CA LEU A 81 22.60 17.33 -12.37
C LEU A 81 21.84 16.05 -12.75
N VAL A 82 20.71 15.82 -12.07
CA VAL A 82 19.79 14.73 -12.40
C VAL A 82 19.32 14.88 -13.85
N ASN A 83 19.55 13.84 -14.64
CA ASN A 83 19.20 13.77 -16.05
C ASN A 83 18.03 12.79 -16.32
N GLY A 84 17.67 11.95 -15.35
CA GLY A 84 16.53 11.05 -15.43
C GLY A 84 16.64 9.91 -14.41
N CYS A 85 15.84 8.86 -14.61
CA CYS A 85 15.98 7.59 -13.89
C CYS A 85 16.90 6.63 -14.63
N GLN A 86 17.62 5.80 -13.88
CA GLN A 86 18.32 4.66 -14.45
C GLN A 86 17.29 3.68 -15.07
N SER A 87 17.68 3.01 -16.15
CA SER A 87 16.83 1.99 -16.78
C SER A 87 16.44 0.90 -15.77
N GLY A 88 15.14 0.61 -15.67
CA GLY A 88 14.58 -0.34 -14.69
C GLY A 88 14.46 0.17 -13.26
N ALA A 89 14.89 1.40 -12.96
CA ALA A 89 14.79 2.02 -11.64
C ALA A 89 13.54 2.89 -11.46
N LEU A 90 12.71 3.01 -12.51
CA LEU A 90 11.44 3.72 -12.44
C LEU A 90 10.33 2.76 -12.03
N LEU A 91 9.68 3.07 -10.91
CA LEU A 91 8.52 2.35 -10.41
C LEU A 91 7.28 3.20 -10.65
N GLU A 92 6.28 2.62 -11.31
CA GLU A 92 5.02 3.31 -11.61
C GLU A 92 3.95 2.94 -10.58
N GLY A 93 3.08 3.88 -10.27
CA GLY A 93 2.09 3.73 -9.22
C GLY A 93 0.88 4.62 -9.36
N TYR A 94 0.14 4.72 -8.25
CA TYR A 94 -1.11 5.45 -8.17
C TYR A 94 -1.07 6.51 -7.08
N VAL A 95 -1.49 7.73 -7.42
CA VAL A 95 -1.69 8.82 -6.47
C VAL A 95 -3.02 8.61 -5.76
N GLY A 96 -2.99 8.64 -4.44
CA GLY A 96 -4.19 8.53 -3.64
C GLY A 96 -3.95 8.77 -2.16
N THR A 97 -5.05 8.72 -1.41
CA THR A 97 -5.00 8.58 0.05
C THR A 97 -5.38 7.16 0.38
N TYR A 98 -4.43 6.46 0.98
CA TYR A 98 -4.52 5.04 1.29
C TYR A 98 -4.61 4.84 2.79
N THR A 99 -5.38 3.85 3.20
CA THR A 99 -5.51 3.41 4.58
C THR A 99 -5.11 1.95 4.65
N MET A 100 -4.44 1.55 5.72
CA MET A 100 -4.00 0.16 5.87
C MET A 100 -5.19 -0.75 6.23
N VAL A 101 -5.23 -1.94 5.65
CA VAL A 101 -6.23 -3.00 5.93
C VAL A 101 -5.61 -4.05 6.85
N GLU A 102 -6.25 -4.26 7.99
CA GLU A 102 -5.81 -5.21 9.01
C GLU A 102 -6.08 -6.67 8.59
N CYS A 103 -5.14 -7.57 8.85
CA CYS A 103 -5.20 -8.98 8.45
C CYS A 103 -5.74 -9.91 9.52
N ASN A 104 -6.21 -9.38 10.66
CA ASN A 104 -6.62 -10.15 11.83
C ASN A 104 -7.96 -10.90 11.66
N LEU A 105 -8.06 -11.68 10.58
CA LEU A 105 -9.05 -12.74 10.46
C LEU A 105 -8.88 -13.76 11.59
N ASP A 106 -7.63 -14.06 11.98
CA ASP A 106 -7.36 -15.15 12.94
C ASP A 106 -7.70 -14.79 14.41
N ASP A 107 -7.52 -13.52 14.79
CA ASP A 107 -7.96 -13.00 16.09
C ASP A 107 -9.49 -13.00 16.26
N HIS A 108 -10.26 -13.25 15.20
CA HIS A 108 -11.71 -13.40 15.22
C HIS A 108 -12.17 -14.84 14.94
N SER A 109 -11.26 -15.75 14.55
CA SER A 109 -11.54 -17.18 14.33
C SER A 109 -12.10 -17.87 15.58
N TRP A 110 -11.67 -17.46 16.77
CA TRP A 110 -12.18 -18.03 18.03
C TRP A 110 -13.68 -17.80 18.21
N LEU A 111 -14.22 -16.67 17.72
CA LEU A 111 -15.64 -16.36 17.83
C LEU A 111 -16.47 -17.25 16.92
N PHE A 112 -15.97 -17.50 15.70
CA PHE A 112 -16.55 -18.48 14.79
C PHE A 112 -16.41 -19.92 15.32
N GLY A 113 -15.27 -20.26 15.91
CA GLY A 113 -15.05 -21.55 16.56
C GLY A 113 -15.98 -21.78 17.75
N ALA A 114 -16.17 -20.76 18.60
CA ALA A 114 -17.11 -20.80 19.72
C ALA A 114 -18.56 -20.96 19.25
N ALA A 115 -18.97 -20.20 18.24
CA ALA A 115 -20.31 -20.33 17.65
C ALA A 115 -20.55 -21.73 17.09
N ALA A 116 -19.61 -22.26 16.29
CA ALA A 116 -19.70 -23.62 15.75
C ALA A 116 -19.73 -24.68 16.85
N GLY A 117 -18.93 -24.52 17.91
CA GLY A 117 -18.91 -25.42 19.07
C GLY A 117 -20.26 -25.45 19.81
N VAL A 118 -20.88 -24.30 20.03
CA VAL A 118 -22.20 -24.20 20.66
C VAL A 118 -23.26 -24.89 19.80
N PHE A 119 -23.32 -24.60 18.50
CA PHE A 119 -24.25 -25.28 17.59
C PHE A 119 -24.03 -26.80 17.54
N GLY A 120 -22.77 -27.25 17.53
CA GLY A 120 -22.43 -28.67 17.60
C GLY A 120 -22.97 -29.35 18.87
N ILE A 121 -22.81 -28.73 20.04
CA ILE A 121 -23.33 -29.24 21.31
C ILE A 121 -24.87 -29.34 21.29
N PHE A 122 -25.56 -28.33 20.75
CA PHE A 122 -27.01 -28.35 20.64
C PHE A 122 -27.51 -29.48 19.73
N ILE A 123 -26.85 -29.73 18.60
CA ILE A 123 -27.21 -30.83 17.68
C ILE A 123 -26.98 -32.20 18.34
N ILE A 124 -25.82 -32.40 18.99
CA ILE A 124 -25.50 -33.66 19.67
C ILE A 124 -26.52 -33.95 20.78
N ARG A 125 -26.86 -32.94 21.59
CA ARG A 125 -27.88 -33.07 22.65
C ARG A 125 -29.28 -33.37 22.10
N LYS A 126 -29.63 -32.86 20.92
CA LYS A 126 -30.92 -33.16 20.28
C LYS A 126 -30.98 -34.58 19.71
N ARG A 127 -29.84 -35.13 19.24
CA ARG A 127 -29.73 -36.50 18.72
C ARG A 127 -29.72 -37.58 19.80
N ASN A 128 -29.24 -37.27 21.01
CA ASN A 128 -29.16 -38.20 22.14
C ASN A 128 -30.39 -38.17 23.07
N LYS A 129 -31.49 -37.51 22.69
CA LYS A 129 -32.78 -37.73 23.36
C LYS A 129 -33.41 -39.02 22.79
N PRO A 130 -33.74 -40.02 23.63
CA PRO A 130 -34.50 -41.19 23.21
C PRO A 130 -35.91 -40.82 22.73
#